data_AF-A0A9P9E3F4-F1
#
_entry.id   AF-A0A9P9E3F4-F1
#
_cell.length_a   1.000
_cell.length_b   1.000
_cell.length_c   1.000
_cell.angle_alpha   90.00
_cell.angle_beta   90.00
_cell.angle_gamma   90.00
#
_symmetry.space_group_name_H-M   'P 1'
#
loop_
_entity.id
_entity.type
_entity.pdbx_description
1 polymer ?
#
loop_
_entity_poly.entity_id
_entity_poly.type
_entity_poly.pdbx_seq_one_letter_code
_entity_poly.pdbx_strand_id
1 'polypeptide(L)'
;MATLIMLNIGAMAASLVPLAFIKKPTDPMKQTSISIGVGNGGSVPHVAIWGEDGAQISQFKGAANGHTHKGETWQTVVGDYQNGMRPANPTYVSVVIHENDAICVAAISVSGNGQQWIWIADMASFCGAQWMESDYTFQGSNSPMRCAWIDAYHTNNIIAKRMSMHIQDFTGDPGCCGNVRRTQIDCARIAEG
;
A
#
# COMPACT_ATOMS: atom_id res chain seq x y z
N MET A 1 18.74 -8.92 58.26
CA MET A 1 18.72 -9.52 56.91
C MET A 1 17.28 -9.83 56.54
N ALA A 2 16.74 -9.10 55.56
CA ALA A 2 15.65 -9.52 54.69
C ALA A 2 15.41 -8.39 53.68
N THR A 3 16.00 -8.54 52.50
CA THR A 3 15.81 -7.68 51.34
C THR A 3 14.42 -7.93 50.78
N LEU A 4 13.55 -6.93 50.70
CA LEU A 4 12.28 -7.03 49.96
C LEU A 4 12.41 -6.28 48.63
N ILE A 5 12.24 -7.04 47.56
CA ILE A 5 12.31 -6.60 46.16
C ILE A 5 11.09 -5.73 45.86
N MET A 6 11.31 -4.50 45.41
CA MET A 6 10.24 -3.69 44.81
C MET A 6 9.89 -4.27 43.43
N LEU A 7 8.67 -4.79 43.29
CA LEU A 7 8.12 -5.16 41.99
C LEU A 7 7.74 -3.88 41.22
N ASN A 8 8.37 -3.71 40.08
CA ASN A 8 8.10 -2.65 39.11
C ASN A 8 6.68 -2.84 38.55
N ILE A 9 5.76 -1.94 38.88
CA ILE A 9 4.44 -1.87 38.24
C ILE A 9 4.63 -1.12 36.92
N GLY A 10 5.24 -1.81 35.95
CA GLY A 10 5.20 -1.41 34.55
C GLY A 10 3.79 -1.64 34.03
N ALA A 11 2.89 -0.70 34.30
CA ALA A 11 1.59 -0.66 33.66
C ALA A 11 1.83 -0.49 32.16
N MET A 12 1.69 -1.59 31.42
CA MET A 12 1.61 -1.56 29.97
C MET A 12 0.45 -0.64 29.62
N ALA A 13 0.79 0.55 29.11
CA ALA A 13 -0.14 1.36 28.37
C ALA A 13 -0.50 0.56 27.13
N ALA A 14 -1.55 -0.26 27.25
CA ALA A 14 -2.25 -0.82 26.10
C ALA A 14 -2.63 0.38 25.25
N SER A 15 -1.92 0.55 24.13
CA SER A 15 -2.24 1.52 23.10
C SER A 15 -3.69 1.31 22.73
N LEU A 16 -4.55 2.19 23.22
CA LEU A 16 -5.94 2.29 22.83
C LEU A 16 -5.94 2.79 21.39
N VAL A 17 -5.74 1.88 20.44
CA VAL A 17 -6.14 2.10 19.07
C VAL A 17 -7.65 2.38 19.13
N PRO A 18 -8.13 3.52 18.60
CA PRO A 18 -9.55 3.80 18.59
C PRO A 18 -10.30 2.64 17.92
N LEU A 19 -11.13 1.94 18.69
CA LEU A 19 -12.02 0.86 18.22
C LEU A 19 -13.03 1.33 17.15
N ALA A 20 -13.02 2.62 16.81
CA ALA A 20 -13.84 3.22 15.76
C ALA A 20 -13.55 2.70 14.34
N PHE A 21 -12.44 1.97 14.13
CA PHE A 21 -12.09 1.39 12.83
C PHE A 21 -12.59 -0.05 12.60
N ILE A 22 -13.17 -0.73 13.59
CA ILE A 22 -13.77 -2.06 13.38
C ILE A 22 -15.23 -1.90 12.96
N LYS A 23 -15.47 -1.30 11.79
CA LYS A 23 -16.75 -1.51 11.10
C LYS A 23 -16.64 -2.88 10.43
N LYS A 24 -17.21 -3.91 11.08
CA LYS A 24 -17.36 -5.26 10.51
C LYS A 24 -17.87 -5.09 9.07
N PRO A 25 -17.21 -5.66 8.04
CA PRO A 25 -17.66 -5.52 6.67
C PRO A 25 -19.14 -5.90 6.58
N THR A 26 -19.99 -4.96 6.15
CA THR A 26 -21.45 -5.15 6.07
C THR A 26 -21.82 -6.20 5.03
N ASP A 27 -20.87 -6.55 4.15
CA ASP A 27 -20.96 -7.60 3.16
C ASP A 27 -19.77 -8.57 3.39
N PRO A 28 -20.01 -9.86 3.70
CA PRO A 28 -18.95 -10.84 3.89
C PRO A 28 -18.12 -11.07 2.63
N MET A 29 -18.51 -10.55 1.47
CA MET A 29 -17.76 -10.65 0.22
C MET A 29 -16.80 -9.48 -0.01
N LYS A 30 -17.00 -8.33 0.65
CA LYS A 30 -16.20 -7.10 0.50
C LYS A 30 -15.23 -6.97 1.67
N GLN A 31 -14.23 -7.83 1.70
CA GLN A 31 -13.28 -7.89 2.82
C GLN A 31 -11.97 -7.18 2.54
N THR A 32 -11.66 -6.90 1.27
CA THR A 32 -10.39 -6.31 0.89
C THR A 32 -10.54 -4.82 0.63
N SER A 33 -9.88 -3.99 1.44
CA SER A 33 -9.81 -2.54 1.23
C SER A 33 -8.49 -2.14 0.58
N ILE A 34 -8.57 -1.13 -0.27
CA ILE A 34 -7.46 -0.54 -0.98
C ILE A 34 -7.51 0.96 -0.73
N SER A 35 -6.37 1.54 -0.38
CA SER A 35 -6.20 2.98 -0.26
C SER A 35 -4.89 3.37 -0.90
N ILE A 36 -4.91 4.41 -1.74
CA ILE A 36 -3.75 4.95 -2.44
C ILE A 36 -3.66 6.43 -2.08
N GLY A 37 -2.54 6.79 -1.46
CA GLY A 37 -2.17 8.19 -1.25
C GLY A 37 -1.63 8.77 -2.54
N VAL A 38 -2.24 9.85 -3.01
CA VAL A 38 -1.93 10.47 -4.30
C VAL A 38 -1.10 11.72 -4.07
N GLY A 39 0.15 11.63 -4.48
CA GLY A 39 1.12 12.69 -4.33
C GLY A 39 0.96 13.83 -5.32
N ASN A 40 0.56 13.48 -6.54
CA ASN A 40 0.15 14.38 -7.60
C ASN A 40 -0.95 13.69 -8.40
N GLY A 41 -1.95 14.46 -8.83
CA GLY A 41 -3.17 13.94 -9.44
C GLY A 41 -2.91 13.08 -10.66
N GLY A 42 -3.93 12.33 -11.07
CA GLY A 42 -3.84 11.39 -12.18
C GLY A 42 -5.09 10.53 -12.33
N SER A 43 -5.08 9.63 -13.31
CA SER A 43 -6.15 8.65 -13.46
C SER A 43 -6.19 7.66 -12.29
N VAL A 44 -7.40 7.22 -11.94
CA VAL A 44 -7.58 6.17 -10.94
C VAL A 44 -6.97 4.86 -11.47
N PRO A 45 -5.95 4.29 -10.81
CA PRO A 45 -5.26 3.12 -11.33
C PRO A 45 -6.11 1.85 -11.24
N HIS A 46 -5.73 0.88 -12.05
CA HIS A 46 -6.13 -0.50 -11.89
C HIS A 46 -5.29 -1.15 -10.79
N VAL A 47 -5.95 -1.91 -9.92
CA VAL A 47 -5.28 -2.57 -8.79
C VAL A 47 -5.63 -4.05 -8.79
N ALA A 48 -4.64 -4.90 -8.57
CA ALA A 48 -4.85 -6.33 -8.37
C ALA A 48 -4.08 -6.78 -7.13
N ILE A 49 -4.66 -7.76 -6.44
CA ILE A 49 -4.20 -8.24 -5.13
C ILE A 49 -4.13 -9.76 -5.18
N TRP A 50 -3.04 -10.31 -4.66
CA TRP A 50 -2.83 -11.74 -4.55
C TRP A 50 -2.44 -12.15 -3.13
N GLY A 51 -2.72 -13.41 -2.82
CA GLY A 51 -2.25 -14.06 -1.60
C GLY A 51 -0.87 -14.70 -1.79
N GLU A 52 -0.35 -15.25 -0.70
CA GLU A 52 0.97 -15.89 -0.66
C GLU A 52 1.07 -17.15 -1.52
N ASP A 53 -0.07 -17.80 -1.76
CA ASP A 53 -0.21 -18.95 -2.65
C ASP A 53 -0.21 -18.56 -4.13
N GLY A 54 -0.11 -17.27 -4.46
CA GLY A 54 -0.20 -16.73 -5.80
C GLY A 54 -1.64 -16.67 -6.35
N ALA A 55 -2.65 -17.00 -5.54
CA ALA A 55 -4.04 -16.88 -5.96
C ALA A 55 -4.46 -15.40 -5.96
N GLN A 56 -5.13 -14.98 -7.03
CA GLN A 56 -5.69 -13.62 -7.10
C GLN A 56 -6.88 -13.52 -6.15
N ILE A 57 -6.82 -12.59 -5.20
CA ILE A 57 -7.86 -12.35 -4.21
C ILE A 57 -8.93 -11.47 -4.86
N SER A 58 -8.49 -10.34 -5.40
CA SER A 58 -9.38 -9.31 -5.89
C SER A 58 -8.69 -8.40 -6.91
N GLN A 59 -9.53 -7.73 -7.70
CA GLN A 59 -9.10 -6.73 -8.67
C GLN A 59 -10.07 -5.57 -8.70
N PHE A 60 -9.52 -4.38 -8.83
CA PHE A 60 -10.21 -3.15 -9.14
C PHE A 60 -9.83 -2.71 -10.55
N LYS A 61 -10.83 -2.40 -11.36
CA LYS A 61 -10.60 -1.76 -12.66
C LYS A 61 -10.80 -0.26 -12.49
N GLY A 62 -9.79 0.51 -12.89
CA GLY A 62 -9.89 1.96 -13.02
C GLY A 62 -11.15 2.37 -13.77
N ALA A 63 -11.75 3.48 -13.37
CA ALA A 63 -12.84 4.05 -14.14
C ALA A 63 -12.25 4.86 -15.29
N ALA A 64 -12.77 4.69 -16.50
CA ALA A 64 -12.24 5.37 -17.69
C ALA A 64 -12.18 6.90 -17.58
N ASN A 65 -13.05 7.51 -16.76
CA ASN A 65 -13.07 8.94 -16.45
C ASN A 65 -12.78 9.23 -14.97
N GLY A 66 -12.24 8.25 -14.25
CA GLY A 66 -11.88 8.39 -12.84
C GLY A 66 -10.58 9.14 -12.71
N HIS A 67 -10.60 10.26 -11.99
CA HIS A 67 -9.40 11.03 -11.67
C HIS A 67 -9.28 11.22 -10.15
N THR A 68 -8.06 11.44 -9.72
CA THR A 68 -7.68 11.75 -8.35
C THR A 68 -6.96 13.08 -8.35
N HIS A 69 -7.19 13.90 -7.34
CA HIS A 69 -6.48 15.17 -7.21
C HIS A 69 -5.22 15.03 -6.37
N LYS A 70 -4.34 16.01 -6.52
CA LYS A 70 -3.10 16.12 -5.76
C LYS A 70 -3.40 16.18 -4.25
N GLY A 71 -2.68 15.37 -3.47
CA GLY A 71 -2.81 15.31 -2.01
C GLY A 71 -4.00 14.50 -1.51
N GLU A 72 -4.81 13.91 -2.39
CA GLU A 72 -5.97 13.12 -1.98
C GLU A 72 -5.62 11.67 -1.63
N THR A 73 -6.53 11.02 -0.91
CA THR A 73 -6.50 9.56 -0.74
C THR A 73 -7.63 8.97 -1.57
N TRP A 74 -7.29 8.19 -2.59
CA TRP A 74 -8.26 7.35 -3.27
C TRP A 74 -8.44 6.05 -2.49
N GLN A 75 -9.68 5.63 -2.28
CA GLN A 75 -9.96 4.40 -1.54
C GLN A 75 -11.15 3.65 -2.11
N THR A 76 -11.11 2.33 -2.03
CA THR A 76 -12.21 1.46 -2.43
C THR A 76 -12.21 0.17 -1.61
N VAL A 77 -13.35 -0.52 -1.62
CA VAL A 77 -13.46 -1.88 -1.10
C VAL A 77 -13.84 -2.79 -2.24
N VAL A 78 -12.99 -3.78 -2.50
CA VAL A 78 -13.18 -4.79 -3.54
C VAL A 78 -13.66 -6.09 -2.94
N GLY A 79 -14.37 -6.88 -3.74
CA GLY A 79 -14.83 -8.19 -3.33
C GLY A 79 -13.85 -9.30 -3.70
N ASP A 80 -13.75 -10.32 -2.86
CA ASP A 80 -12.81 -11.43 -3.00
C ASP A 80 -13.33 -12.52 -3.95
N TYR A 81 -13.90 -12.11 -5.09
CA TYR A 81 -14.58 -13.02 -6.01
C TYR A 81 -13.61 -13.96 -6.75
N GLN A 82 -12.32 -13.65 -6.76
CA GLN A 82 -11.34 -14.35 -7.60
C GLN A 82 -10.66 -15.54 -6.92
N ASN A 83 -10.80 -15.68 -5.60
CA ASN A 83 -10.26 -16.82 -4.84
C ASN A 83 -11.33 -17.82 -4.36
N GLY A 84 -12.51 -17.78 -4.99
CA GLY A 84 -13.65 -18.59 -4.55
C GLY A 84 -14.38 -18.02 -3.33
N MET A 85 -14.37 -16.69 -3.15
CA MET A 85 -15.12 -15.96 -2.11
C MET A 85 -14.65 -16.28 -0.69
N ARG A 86 -13.35 -16.46 -0.52
CA ARG A 86 -12.72 -16.79 0.76
C ARG A 86 -11.96 -15.58 1.29
N PRO A 87 -12.05 -15.28 2.60
CA PRO A 87 -11.11 -14.35 3.23
C PRO A 87 -9.67 -14.78 2.93
N ALA A 88 -8.84 -13.86 2.45
CA ALA A 88 -7.44 -14.13 2.19
C ALA A 88 -6.56 -12.97 2.63
N ASN A 89 -5.31 -13.29 2.96
CA ASN A 89 -4.32 -12.30 3.37
C ASN A 89 -3.73 -11.64 2.12
N PRO A 90 -3.82 -10.32 1.95
CA PRO A 90 -3.18 -9.63 0.84
C PRO A 90 -1.66 -9.64 1.05
N THR A 91 -0.89 -10.28 0.18
CA THR A 91 0.59 -10.29 0.30
C THR A 91 1.28 -9.65 -0.90
N TYR A 92 0.65 -9.68 -2.09
CA TYR A 92 1.13 -8.96 -3.27
C TYR A 92 0.11 -7.93 -3.73
N VAL A 93 0.62 -6.80 -4.20
CA VAL A 93 -0.15 -5.74 -4.85
C VAL A 93 0.45 -5.40 -6.20
N SER A 94 -0.40 -5.08 -7.16
CA SER A 94 -0.02 -4.49 -8.45
C SER A 94 -0.91 -3.30 -8.72
N VAL A 95 -0.28 -2.16 -9.02
CA VAL A 95 -0.94 -0.91 -9.41
C VAL A 95 -0.50 -0.61 -10.84
N VAL A 96 -1.45 -0.42 -11.74
CA VAL A 96 -1.19 -0.23 -13.18
C VAL A 96 -2.03 0.94 -13.66
N ILE A 97 -1.45 1.82 -14.48
CA ILE A 97 -2.20 2.83 -15.23
C ILE A 97 -2.43 2.32 -16.65
N HIS A 98 -3.68 2.39 -17.10
CA HIS A 98 -4.05 2.11 -18.49
C HIS A 98 -4.53 3.37 -19.23
N GLU A 99 -4.92 4.38 -18.47
CA GLU A 99 -5.41 5.67 -18.92
C GLU A 99 -4.27 6.64 -19.27
N ASN A 100 -4.62 7.79 -19.85
CA ASN A 100 -3.66 8.74 -20.38
C ASN A 100 -2.99 9.65 -19.34
N ASP A 101 -3.51 9.67 -18.11
CA ASP A 101 -3.09 10.61 -17.07
C ASP A 101 -2.23 9.90 -16.04
N ALA A 102 -0.93 10.20 -16.05
CA ALA A 102 0.05 9.66 -15.12
C ALA A 102 -0.37 9.97 -13.67
N ILE A 103 -0.08 9.07 -12.74
CA ILE A 103 -0.32 9.30 -11.31
C ILE A 103 0.99 9.20 -10.53
N CYS A 104 1.13 10.07 -9.53
CA CYS A 104 2.23 9.99 -8.58
C CYS A 104 1.74 9.34 -7.28
N VAL A 105 2.16 8.12 -7.01
CA VAL A 105 1.71 7.33 -5.86
C VAL A 105 2.62 7.57 -4.67
N ALA A 106 2.08 8.12 -3.58
CA ALA A 106 2.83 8.41 -2.34
C ALA A 106 2.75 7.27 -1.32
N ALA A 107 1.61 6.58 -1.27
CA ALA A 107 1.40 5.45 -0.36
C ALA A 107 0.40 4.45 -0.95
N ILE A 108 0.54 3.19 -0.58
CA ILE A 108 -0.42 2.12 -0.88
C ILE A 108 -0.72 1.41 0.43
N SER A 109 -2.00 1.35 0.81
CA SER A 109 -2.48 0.57 1.94
C SER A 109 -3.46 -0.48 1.43
N VAL A 110 -3.22 -1.73 1.79
CA VAL A 110 -4.12 -2.84 1.49
C VAL A 110 -4.48 -3.54 2.79
N SER A 111 -5.76 -3.83 3.00
CA SER A 111 -6.19 -4.63 4.15
C SER A 111 -7.16 -5.72 3.71
N GLY A 112 -7.11 -6.86 4.39
CA GLY A 112 -7.95 -8.03 4.11
C GLY A 112 -7.73 -9.11 5.16
N ASN A 113 -8.79 -9.86 5.48
CA ASN A 113 -8.74 -10.96 6.47
C ASN A 113 -8.09 -10.57 7.83
N GLY A 114 -8.31 -9.33 8.28
CA GLY A 114 -7.75 -8.81 9.55
C GLY A 114 -6.27 -8.40 9.49
N GLN A 115 -5.62 -8.49 8.33
CA GLN A 115 -4.27 -7.97 8.10
C GLN A 115 -4.32 -6.64 7.36
N GLN A 116 -3.33 -5.78 7.62
CA GLN A 116 -3.15 -4.52 6.92
C GLN A 116 -1.67 -4.30 6.65
N TRP A 117 -1.38 -3.87 5.42
CA TRP A 117 -0.04 -3.56 4.96
C TRP A 117 -0.02 -2.17 4.35
N ILE A 118 1.08 -1.46 4.57
CA ILE A 118 1.30 -0.11 4.06
C ILE A 118 2.67 -0.07 3.41
N TRP A 119 2.70 0.44 2.19
CA TRP A 119 3.90 0.81 1.48
C TRP A 119 3.94 2.34 1.32
N ILE A 120 5.13 2.90 1.42
CA ILE A 120 5.40 4.33 1.25
C ILE A 120 6.43 4.55 0.15
N ALA A 121 6.26 5.60 -0.65
CA ALA A 121 7.06 5.81 -1.85
C ALA A 121 8.49 6.30 -1.59
N ASP A 122 8.88 6.55 -0.34
CA ASP A 122 10.31 6.67 0.02
C ASP A 122 11.08 5.42 -0.39
N MET A 123 10.43 4.25 -0.36
CA MET A 123 11.01 2.99 -0.85
C MET A 123 11.17 2.99 -2.37
N ALA A 124 10.27 3.60 -3.13
CA ALA A 124 10.40 3.71 -4.59
C ALA A 124 11.64 4.52 -4.99
N SER A 125 11.90 5.59 -4.25
CA SER A 125 13.10 6.41 -4.43
C SER A 125 14.38 5.62 -4.18
N PHE A 126 14.39 4.78 -3.13
CA PHE A 126 15.48 3.84 -2.87
C PHE A 126 15.65 2.80 -4.01
N CYS A 127 14.54 2.32 -4.57
CA CYS A 127 14.54 1.37 -5.68
C CYS A 127 14.92 1.96 -7.05
N GLY A 128 15.11 3.29 -7.15
CA GLY A 128 15.50 3.96 -8.41
C GLY A 128 14.34 4.30 -9.34
N ALA A 129 13.09 4.22 -8.88
CA ALA A 129 11.95 4.71 -9.65
C ALA A 129 11.98 6.23 -9.82
N GLN A 130 11.30 6.76 -10.84
CA GLN A 130 11.14 8.20 -10.98
C GLN A 130 10.20 8.75 -9.91
N TRP A 131 10.70 9.68 -9.11
CA TRP A 131 10.00 10.21 -7.94
C TRP A 131 10.02 11.73 -7.88
N MET A 132 9.09 12.32 -7.13
CA MET A 132 9.10 13.74 -6.75
C MET A 132 8.64 13.91 -5.31
N GLU A 133 8.90 15.09 -4.72
CA GLU A 133 8.24 15.49 -3.47
C GLU A 133 6.75 15.69 -3.73
N SER A 134 5.93 15.14 -2.84
CA SER A 134 4.49 15.13 -3.00
C SER A 134 3.78 16.08 -2.05
N ASP A 135 2.58 16.53 -2.41
CA ASP A 135 1.72 17.27 -1.46
C ASP A 135 0.93 16.32 -0.54
N TYR A 136 1.15 15.02 -0.67
CA TYR A 136 0.51 14.04 0.19
C TYR A 136 1.20 14.00 1.56
N THR A 137 0.41 14.16 2.62
CA THR A 137 0.88 14.05 3.99
C THR A 137 0.18 12.90 4.70
N PHE A 138 0.96 12.03 5.33
CA PHE A 138 0.40 10.95 6.13
C PHE A 138 0.01 11.48 7.53
N GLN A 139 -1.25 11.29 7.91
CA GLN A 139 -1.80 11.61 9.24
C GLN A 139 -1.48 13.05 9.75
N GLY A 140 -1.45 14.04 8.85
CA GLY A 140 -1.19 15.43 9.23
C GLY A 140 0.27 15.73 9.55
N SER A 141 1.20 14.87 9.11
CA SER A 141 2.63 15.19 9.10
C SER A 141 2.91 16.47 8.31
N ASN A 142 3.78 17.33 8.83
CA ASN A 142 4.24 18.53 8.11
C ASN A 142 5.33 18.21 7.08
N SER A 143 5.80 16.96 7.00
CA SER A 143 6.80 16.55 6.02
C SER A 143 6.10 15.98 4.78
N PRO A 144 6.29 16.57 3.59
CA PRO A 144 5.81 15.97 2.36
C PRO A 144 6.48 14.62 2.15
N MET A 145 5.69 13.61 1.80
CA MET A 145 6.23 12.31 1.41
C MET A 145 6.77 12.38 -0.01
N ARG A 146 7.68 11.48 -0.39
CA ARG A 146 7.95 11.26 -1.81
C ARG A 146 6.77 10.56 -2.47
N CYS A 147 6.65 10.66 -3.79
CA CYS A 147 5.74 9.85 -4.59
C CYS A 147 6.45 9.32 -5.83
N ALA A 148 6.04 8.14 -6.30
CA ALA A 148 6.58 7.47 -7.47
C ALA A 148 5.64 7.59 -8.66
N TRP A 149 6.17 7.97 -9.82
CA TRP A 149 5.39 8.13 -11.04
C TRP A 149 5.13 6.79 -11.72
N ILE A 150 3.88 6.59 -12.14
CA ILE A 150 3.50 5.56 -13.09
C ILE A 150 2.69 6.20 -14.22
N ASP A 151 3.01 5.84 -15.46
CA ASP A 151 2.39 6.37 -16.67
C ASP A 151 2.34 5.32 -17.79
N ALA A 152 1.16 5.10 -18.37
CA ALA A 152 1.00 4.20 -19.51
C ALA A 152 1.70 4.69 -20.79
N TYR A 153 1.86 6.00 -20.95
CA TYR A 153 2.29 6.64 -22.20
C TYR A 153 3.71 7.20 -22.17
N HIS A 154 4.42 7.04 -21.06
CA HIS A 154 5.80 7.53 -20.88
C HIS A 154 5.96 9.04 -21.12
N THR A 155 4.94 9.82 -20.80
CA THR A 155 4.98 11.27 -20.80
C THR A 155 6.14 11.73 -19.92
N ASN A 156 6.89 12.73 -20.37
CA ASN A 156 8.08 13.23 -19.66
C ASN A 156 9.15 12.15 -19.37
N ASN A 157 9.22 11.10 -20.19
CA ASN A 157 10.11 9.95 -20.03
C ASN A 157 9.85 9.16 -18.73
N ILE A 158 8.61 9.12 -18.23
CA ILE A 158 8.24 8.23 -17.12
C ILE A 158 8.34 6.78 -17.60
N ILE A 159 9.25 5.99 -17.04
CA ILE A 159 9.54 4.63 -17.54
C ILE A 159 8.55 3.58 -17.04
N ALA A 160 8.07 3.73 -15.79
CA ALA A 160 7.23 2.73 -15.15
C ALA A 160 5.77 2.88 -15.59
N LYS A 161 5.17 1.80 -16.11
CA LYS A 161 3.72 1.72 -16.39
C LYS A 161 2.93 1.16 -15.22
N ARG A 162 3.61 0.46 -14.35
CA ARG A 162 3.04 -0.26 -13.21
C ARG A 162 4.04 -0.34 -12.07
N MET A 163 3.52 -0.66 -10.90
CA MET A 163 4.31 -1.11 -9.76
C MET A 163 3.71 -2.40 -9.25
N SER A 164 4.55 -3.41 -9.04
CA SER A 164 4.13 -4.65 -8.38
C SER A 164 5.14 -5.06 -7.34
N MET A 165 4.66 -5.49 -6.18
CA MET A 165 5.51 -5.81 -5.04
C MET A 165 4.87 -6.84 -4.12
N HIS A 166 5.71 -7.60 -3.44
CA HIS A 166 5.35 -8.26 -2.19
C HIS A 166 5.31 -7.20 -1.09
N ILE A 167 4.11 -6.75 -0.70
CA ILE A 167 3.97 -5.56 0.15
C ILE A 167 4.58 -5.76 1.55
N GLN A 168 4.67 -7.01 2.01
CA GLN A 168 5.25 -7.36 3.30
C GLN A 168 6.76 -7.13 3.36
N ASP A 169 7.47 -7.18 2.22
CA ASP A 169 8.93 -6.95 2.17
C ASP A 169 9.32 -5.52 2.55
N PHE A 170 8.36 -4.60 2.55
CA PHE A 170 8.56 -3.19 2.88
C PHE A 170 8.02 -2.82 4.26
N THR A 171 7.59 -3.81 5.04
CA THR A 171 7.13 -3.59 6.41
C THR A 171 8.36 -3.50 7.32
N GLY A 172 8.40 -2.48 8.18
CA GLY A 172 9.55 -2.13 9.02
C GLY A 172 9.85 -3.11 10.16
N ASP A 173 9.55 -4.39 9.99
CA ASP A 173 9.94 -5.43 10.94
C ASP A 173 11.48 -5.58 10.88
N PRO A 174 12.23 -5.44 11.98
CA PRO A 174 13.69 -5.54 11.97
C PRO A 174 14.26 -6.85 11.42
N GLY A 175 13.42 -7.87 11.17
CA GLY A 175 13.76 -9.09 10.43
C GLY A 175 13.47 -9.07 8.91
N CYS A 176 12.67 -8.14 8.38
CA CYS A 176 12.20 -8.12 6.98
C CYS A 176 13.21 -7.53 5.99
N CYS A 177 14.18 -6.73 6.44
CA CYS A 177 15.41 -6.47 5.67
C CYS A 177 16.24 -7.76 5.45
N GLY A 178 15.82 -8.90 6.00
CA GLY A 178 16.48 -10.20 5.88
C GLY A 178 16.36 -10.87 4.51
N ASN A 179 15.40 -10.47 3.66
CA ASN A 179 15.26 -11.02 2.32
C ASN A 179 15.63 -10.01 1.23
N VAL A 180 16.85 -9.45 1.35
CA VAL A 180 17.47 -8.49 0.43
C VAL A 180 17.23 -8.84 -1.04
N ARG A 181 17.25 -10.13 -1.39
CA ARG A 181 17.01 -10.60 -2.75
C ARG A 181 15.59 -10.36 -3.23
N ARG A 182 14.58 -10.55 -2.38
CA ARG A 182 13.16 -10.35 -2.74
C ARG A 182 12.83 -8.85 -2.79
N THR A 183 13.33 -8.08 -1.83
CA THR A 183 13.27 -6.60 -1.88
C THR A 183 13.94 -6.03 -3.13
N GLN A 184 15.07 -6.59 -3.57
CA GLN A 184 15.72 -6.18 -4.83
C GLN A 184 14.89 -6.53 -6.07
N ILE A 185 14.25 -7.70 -6.10
CA ILE A 185 13.35 -8.09 -7.20
C ILE A 185 12.15 -7.15 -7.25
N ASP A 186 11.57 -6.82 -6.10
CA ASP A 186 10.44 -5.90 -6.03
C ASP A 186 10.87 -4.46 -6.32
N CYS A 187 12.07 -4.05 -5.93
CA CYS A 187 12.64 -2.78 -6.38
C CYS A 187 12.80 -2.72 -7.90
N ALA A 188 13.27 -3.79 -8.55
CA ALA A 188 13.33 -3.86 -10.01
C ALA A 188 11.93 -3.75 -10.63
N ARG A 189 10.92 -4.42 -10.06
CA ARG A 189 9.52 -4.32 -10.52
C ARG A 189 8.89 -2.95 -10.30
N ILE A 190 9.34 -2.21 -9.30
CA ILE A 190 8.91 -0.83 -9.04
C ILE A 190 9.61 0.14 -10.00
N ALA A 191 10.90 -0.09 -10.31
CA ALA A 191 11.70 0.80 -11.15
C ALA A 191 11.46 0.60 -12.66
N GLU A 192 11.26 -0.64 -13.10
CA GLU A 192 11.14 -0.99 -14.52
C GLU A 192 9.70 -1.11 -15.01
N GLY A 193 8.74 -1.21 -14.07
CA GLY A 193 7.28 -1.17 -14.27
C GLY A 193 6.73 -1.60 -15.62
#